data_AF-A0A1G6V4H6-F1
#
_entry.id   AF-A0A1G6V4H6-F1
#
_cell.length_a   1.000
_cell.length_b   1.000
_cell.length_c   1.000
_cell.angle_alpha   90.00
_cell.angle_beta   90.00
_cell.angle_gamma   90.00
#
_symmetry.space_group_name_H-M   'P 1'
#
loop_
_entity.id
_entity.type
_entity.pdbx_description
1 polymer ?
#
loop_
_entity_poly.entity_id
_entity_poly.type
_entity_poly.pdbx_seq_one_letter_code
_entity_poly.pdbx_strand_id
1 'polypeptide(L)'
;MKISTIFTLVWLSAAVQCFGQEKLWTAADKQTTLDQLTRTRDAVVKETENLTPEQWAFRESPDRWSIGQIVEHLALWEIVWFRELTIGTRSKPQPELIKTSRPDSYYEEFIMEPNPHKAADISAPTGFIKGKDNLTFFLRGREQTLTFISKSEADMRALFEFTGTPDPRNMHQVLIYQWGHTDRHLRQILKVKSHPSYPK
;
A
#
# COMPACT_ATOMS: atom_id res chain seq x y z
N MET A 1 -18.10 -21.08 -77.47
CA MET A 1 -17.26 -20.57 -76.35
C MET A 1 -18.18 -19.93 -75.31
N LYS A 2 -18.37 -20.56 -74.15
CA LYS A 2 -19.04 -19.96 -72.98
C LYS A 2 -17.98 -19.85 -71.89
N ILE A 3 -17.57 -18.62 -71.56
CA ILE A 3 -16.59 -18.36 -70.51
C ILE A 3 -17.33 -18.34 -69.19
N SER A 4 -16.95 -19.24 -68.30
CA SER A 4 -17.45 -19.39 -66.94
C SER A 4 -16.68 -18.45 -66.02
N THR A 5 -17.36 -17.52 -65.35
CA THR A 5 -16.74 -16.64 -64.35
C THR A 5 -17.00 -17.21 -62.96
N ILE A 6 -15.99 -17.83 -62.36
CA ILE A 6 -16.01 -18.32 -60.98
C ILE A 6 -15.64 -17.15 -60.06
N PHE A 7 -16.61 -16.65 -59.29
CA PHE A 7 -16.34 -15.73 -58.19
C PHE A 7 -15.78 -16.52 -57.00
N THR A 8 -14.49 -16.34 -56.71
CA THR A 8 -13.86 -16.89 -55.51
C THR A 8 -14.08 -15.90 -54.37
N LEU A 9 -15.00 -16.21 -53.46
CA LEU A 9 -15.17 -15.45 -52.21
C LEU A 9 -14.00 -15.78 -51.27
N VAL A 10 -13.08 -14.83 -51.11
CA VAL A 10 -12.04 -14.91 -50.08
C VAL A 10 -12.68 -14.52 -48.74
N TRP A 11 -12.90 -15.50 -47.87
CA TRP A 11 -13.25 -15.27 -46.48
C TRP A 11 -12.01 -14.83 -45.71
N LEU A 12 -11.91 -13.54 -45.39
CA LEU A 12 -10.93 -13.06 -44.42
C LEU A 12 -11.40 -13.48 -43.02
N SER A 13 -10.77 -14.50 -42.46
CA SER A 13 -10.90 -14.84 -41.03
C SER A 13 -10.18 -13.75 -40.23
N ALA A 14 -10.94 -12.85 -39.61
CA ALA A 14 -10.38 -11.93 -38.62
C ALA A 14 -9.91 -12.74 -37.41
N ALA A 15 -8.60 -12.94 -37.28
CA ALA A 15 -8.02 -13.46 -36.06
C ALA A 15 -8.24 -12.42 -34.95
N VAL A 16 -9.19 -12.68 -34.05
CA VAL A 16 -9.28 -11.96 -32.79
C VAL A 16 -8.02 -12.31 -32.02
N GLN A 17 -7.03 -11.40 -32.02
CA GLN A 17 -5.95 -11.46 -31.07
C GLN A 17 -6.58 -11.29 -29.69
N CYS A 18 -6.72 -12.38 -28.94
CA CYS A 18 -6.90 -12.30 -27.50
C CYS A 18 -5.64 -11.66 -26.93
N PHE A 19 -5.64 -10.33 -26.83
CA PHE A 19 -4.78 -9.65 -25.88
C PHE A 19 -5.08 -10.28 -24.52
N GLY A 20 -4.04 -10.84 -23.89
CA GLY A 20 -4.15 -11.51 -22.60
C GLY A 20 -4.97 -10.62 -21.66
N GLN A 21 -5.98 -11.21 -21.03
CA GLN A 21 -6.93 -10.51 -20.18
C GLN A 21 -6.15 -9.70 -19.14
N GLU A 22 -6.06 -8.38 -19.35
CA GLU A 22 -5.40 -7.45 -18.46
C GLU A 22 -6.04 -7.65 -17.08
N LYS A 23 -5.24 -7.97 -16.06
CA LYS A 23 -5.76 -8.37 -14.73
C LYS A 23 -6.47 -7.18 -14.11
N LEU A 24 -7.79 -7.12 -14.27
CA LEU A 24 -8.64 -6.15 -13.59
C LEU A 24 -8.53 -6.34 -12.07
N TRP A 25 -8.66 -5.26 -11.31
CA TRP A 25 -8.81 -5.34 -9.87
C TRP A 25 -10.14 -5.99 -9.51
N THR A 26 -10.06 -7.18 -8.94
CA THR A 26 -11.24 -8.02 -8.68
C THR A 26 -11.90 -7.68 -7.34
N ALA A 27 -13.13 -8.15 -7.15
CA ALA A 27 -13.78 -8.10 -5.83
C ALA A 27 -12.96 -8.82 -4.75
N ALA A 28 -12.24 -9.90 -5.11
CA ALA A 28 -11.35 -10.61 -4.20
C ALA A 28 -10.10 -9.80 -3.84
N ASP A 29 -9.49 -9.09 -4.82
CA ASP A 29 -8.38 -8.17 -4.54
C ASP A 29 -8.83 -7.03 -3.60
N LYS A 30 -10.03 -6.48 -3.82
CA LYS A 30 -10.63 -5.44 -2.97
C LYS A 30 -10.89 -5.94 -1.55
N GLN A 31 -11.52 -7.10 -1.40
CA GLN A 31 -11.80 -7.69 -0.09
C GLN A 31 -10.49 -7.98 0.66
N THR A 32 -9.52 -8.62 0.01
CA THR A 32 -8.21 -8.90 0.60
C THR A 32 -7.53 -7.62 1.06
N THR A 33 -7.59 -6.56 0.26
CA THR A 33 -7.02 -5.26 0.63
C THR A 33 -7.67 -4.67 1.88
N LEU A 34 -9.01 -4.68 1.96
CA LEU A 34 -9.75 -4.22 3.13
C LEU A 34 -9.42 -5.06 4.37
N ASP A 35 -9.30 -6.38 4.23
CA ASP A 35 -8.96 -7.30 5.32
C ASP A 35 -7.55 -7.03 5.84
N GLN A 36 -6.55 -6.86 4.95
CA GLN A 36 -5.16 -6.60 5.35
C GLN A 36 -4.99 -5.23 6.02
N LEU A 37 -5.64 -4.19 5.49
CA LEU A 37 -5.63 -2.86 6.11
C LEU A 37 -6.36 -2.85 7.46
N THR A 38 -7.43 -3.63 7.60
CA THR A 38 -8.16 -3.78 8.87
C THR A 38 -7.31 -4.55 9.89
N ARG A 39 -6.75 -5.69 9.50
CA ARG A 39 -5.87 -6.52 10.34
C ARG A 39 -4.71 -5.71 10.90
N THR A 40 -4.01 -4.97 10.04
CA THR A 40 -2.83 -4.19 10.47
C THR A 40 -3.22 -2.99 11.32
N ARG A 41 -4.38 -2.36 11.07
CA ARG A 41 -4.94 -1.33 11.94
C ARG A 41 -5.15 -1.86 13.35
N ASP A 42 -5.85 -2.99 13.46
CA ASP A 42 -6.24 -3.57 14.74
C ASP A 42 -5.02 -4.08 15.51
N ALA A 43 -4.00 -4.58 14.81
CA ALA A 43 -2.72 -4.91 15.42
C ALA A 43 -2.02 -3.68 16.01
N VAL A 44 -2.03 -2.52 15.32
CA VAL A 44 -1.46 -1.28 15.87
C VAL A 44 -2.23 -0.84 17.11
N VAL A 45 -3.57 -0.90 17.09
CA VAL A 45 -4.40 -0.61 18.27
C VAL A 45 -4.02 -1.51 19.43
N LYS A 46 -4.02 -2.84 19.23
CA LYS A 46 -3.69 -3.83 20.25
C LYS A 46 -2.31 -3.59 20.87
N GLU A 47 -1.31 -3.25 20.05
CA GLU A 47 0.05 -3.06 20.55
C GLU A 47 0.23 -1.75 21.33
N THR A 48 -0.72 -0.82 21.26
CA THR A 48 -0.58 0.55 21.77
C THR A 48 -1.68 1.05 22.71
N GLU A 49 -2.83 0.37 22.79
CA GLU A 49 -4.06 0.88 23.44
C GLU A 49 -3.92 1.24 24.92
N ASN A 50 -3.07 0.52 25.64
CA ASN A 50 -2.89 0.59 27.10
C ASN A 50 -1.49 1.07 27.52
N LEU A 51 -0.70 1.64 26.60
CA LEU A 51 0.65 2.08 26.93
C LEU A 51 0.62 3.34 27.82
N THR A 52 1.47 3.34 28.86
CA THR A 52 1.70 4.52 29.71
C THR A 52 2.48 5.61 28.94
N PRO A 53 2.49 6.87 29.43
CA PRO A 53 3.31 7.92 28.83
C PRO A 53 4.81 7.54 28.72
N GLU A 54 5.35 6.86 29.72
CA GLU A 54 6.75 6.40 29.75
C GLU A 54 6.98 5.32 28.69
N GLN A 55 6.04 4.39 28.54
CA GLN A 55 6.09 3.34 27.51
C GLN A 55 6.01 3.90 26.08
N TRP A 56 5.20 4.93 25.87
CA TRP A 56 5.14 5.66 24.59
C TRP A 56 6.44 6.41 24.26
N ALA A 57 7.09 6.96 25.28
CA ALA A 57 8.29 7.79 25.15
C ALA A 57 9.60 7.00 25.20
N PHE A 58 9.58 5.74 25.66
CA PHE A 58 10.77 4.91 25.81
C PHE A 58 11.54 4.77 24.50
N ARG A 59 12.87 4.90 24.58
CA ARG A 59 13.80 4.67 23.48
C ARG A 59 14.86 3.66 23.91
N GLU A 60 15.17 2.71 23.03
CA GLU A 60 16.27 1.75 23.22
C GLU A 60 17.63 2.48 23.35
N SER A 61 17.83 3.55 22.58
CA SER A 61 19.01 4.42 22.57
C SER A 61 18.68 5.79 21.94
N PRO A 62 19.54 6.82 22.05
CA PRO A 62 19.24 8.18 21.56
C PRO A 62 18.90 8.28 20.07
N ASP A 63 19.49 7.39 19.25
CA ASP A 63 19.34 7.30 17.80
C ASP A 63 18.14 6.43 17.35
N ARG A 64 17.43 5.80 18.29
CA ARG A 64 16.31 4.90 18.01
C ARG A 64 14.99 5.59 18.31
N TRP A 65 13.97 5.27 17.50
CA TRP A 65 12.63 5.79 17.69
C TRP A 65 11.92 5.14 18.88
N SER A 66 11.13 5.94 19.58
CA SER A 66 10.14 5.43 20.53
C SER A 66 8.93 4.84 19.81
N ILE A 67 8.05 4.13 20.55
CA ILE A 67 6.76 3.66 19.99
C ILE A 67 5.95 4.85 19.47
N GLY A 68 5.96 5.98 20.17
CA GLY A 68 5.30 7.21 19.72
C GLY A 68 5.78 7.66 18.33
N GLN A 69 7.10 7.70 18.12
CA GLN A 69 7.69 8.09 16.84
C GLN A 69 7.47 7.05 15.74
N ILE A 70 7.41 5.76 16.07
CA ILE A 70 7.07 4.71 15.09
C ILE A 70 5.62 4.89 14.61
N VAL A 71 4.68 5.15 15.51
CA VAL A 71 3.27 5.37 15.16
C VAL A 71 3.07 6.70 14.43
N GLU A 72 3.82 7.76 14.81
CA GLU A 72 3.85 9.03 14.07
C GLU A 72 4.28 8.80 12.62
N HIS A 73 5.36 8.04 12.41
CA HIS A 73 5.87 7.69 11.08
C HIS A 73 4.81 6.96 10.24
N LEU A 74 4.10 6.00 10.83
CA LEU A 74 2.99 5.31 10.16
C LEU A 74 1.88 6.28 9.78
N ALA A 75 1.50 7.18 10.68
CA ALA A 75 0.44 8.15 10.43
C ALA A 75 0.80 9.15 9.31
N LEU A 76 2.06 9.58 9.22
CA LEU A 76 2.55 10.42 8.12
C LEU A 76 2.42 9.70 6.76
N TRP A 77 2.75 8.41 6.71
CA TRP A 77 2.59 7.61 5.49
C TRP A 77 1.13 7.33 5.11
N GLU A 78 0.21 7.24 6.07
CA GLU A 78 -1.23 7.17 5.76
C GLU A 78 -1.68 8.40 4.95
N ILE A 79 -1.16 9.59 5.26
CA ILE A 79 -1.47 10.82 4.50
C ILE A 79 -0.89 10.75 3.09
N VAL A 80 0.38 10.37 2.98
CA VAL A 80 1.07 10.33 1.69
C VAL A 80 0.39 9.34 0.75
N TRP A 81 0.12 8.11 1.19
CA TRP A 81 -0.52 7.12 0.34
C TRP A 81 -2.00 7.41 0.07
N PHE A 82 -2.73 7.99 1.03
CA PHE A 82 -4.08 8.44 0.75
C PHE A 82 -4.11 9.53 -0.33
N ARG A 83 -3.14 10.45 -0.33
CA ARG A 83 -2.95 11.41 -1.42
C ARG A 83 -2.68 10.69 -2.75
N GLU A 84 -1.77 9.72 -2.79
CA GLU A 84 -1.47 8.98 -4.03
C GLU A 84 -2.71 8.23 -4.55
N LEU A 85 -3.48 7.58 -3.69
CA LEU A 85 -4.74 6.91 -4.07
C LEU A 85 -5.76 7.88 -4.65
N THR A 86 -5.96 9.03 -4.02
CA THR A 86 -6.95 10.03 -4.47
C THR A 86 -6.53 10.73 -5.76
N ILE A 87 -5.23 10.91 -6.00
CA ILE A 87 -4.71 11.43 -7.28
C ILE A 87 -4.80 10.35 -8.37
N GLY A 88 -4.33 9.14 -8.07
CA GLY A 88 -4.33 8.01 -8.99
C GLY A 88 -5.72 7.72 -9.54
N THR A 89 -6.73 7.64 -8.67
CA THR A 89 -8.14 7.38 -9.07
C THR A 89 -8.81 8.49 -9.88
N ARG A 90 -8.27 9.71 -9.90
CA ARG A 90 -8.74 10.79 -10.78
C ARG A 90 -8.06 10.81 -12.14
N SER A 91 -7.09 9.92 -12.34
CA SER A 91 -6.27 9.86 -13.55
C SER A 91 -6.88 8.95 -14.59
N LYS A 92 -6.44 9.11 -15.84
CA LYS A 92 -6.82 8.18 -16.91
C LYS A 92 -6.24 6.78 -16.59
N PRO A 93 -7.04 5.70 -16.64
CA PRO A 93 -6.52 4.34 -16.58
C PRO A 93 -5.48 4.08 -17.67
N GLN A 94 -4.41 3.38 -17.31
CA GLN A 94 -3.24 3.04 -18.13
C GLN A 94 -2.88 1.54 -17.95
N PRO A 95 -3.78 0.60 -18.31
CA PRO A 95 -3.55 -0.83 -18.11
C PRO A 95 -2.35 -1.38 -18.90
N GLU A 96 -1.92 -0.70 -19.96
CA GLU A 96 -0.72 -1.05 -20.72
C GLU A 96 0.56 -1.06 -19.88
N LEU A 97 0.62 -0.26 -18.80
CA LEU A 97 1.75 -0.17 -17.88
C LEU A 97 1.91 -1.42 -17.00
N ILE A 98 0.88 -2.28 -16.91
CA ILE A 98 0.96 -3.55 -16.18
C ILE A 98 2.09 -4.43 -16.72
N LYS A 99 2.37 -4.35 -18.04
CA LYS A 99 3.40 -5.17 -18.71
C LYS A 99 4.83 -4.91 -18.22
N THR A 100 5.10 -3.70 -17.74
CA THR A 100 6.42 -3.30 -17.22
C THR A 100 6.41 -3.11 -15.71
N SER A 101 5.26 -3.29 -15.06
CA SER A 101 5.15 -3.26 -13.60
C SER A 101 5.76 -4.52 -12.98
N ARG A 102 6.28 -4.40 -11.77
CA ARG A 102 6.73 -5.56 -10.98
C ARG A 102 5.53 -6.38 -10.53
N PRO A 103 5.66 -7.71 -10.34
CA PRO A 103 4.58 -8.53 -9.77
C PRO A 103 4.33 -8.15 -8.30
N ASP A 104 3.13 -8.44 -7.80
CA ASP A 104 2.74 -8.15 -6.40
C ASP A 104 3.72 -8.81 -5.38
N SER A 105 4.26 -9.99 -5.69
CA SER A 105 5.24 -10.70 -4.86
C SER A 105 6.59 -9.99 -4.72
N TYR A 106 6.91 -9.05 -5.61
CA TYR A 106 8.13 -8.24 -5.52
C TYR A 106 8.21 -7.47 -4.19
N TYR A 107 7.05 -7.14 -3.60
CA TYR A 107 6.99 -6.35 -2.38
C TYR A 107 7.19 -7.17 -1.11
N GLU A 108 7.14 -8.51 -1.18
CA GLU A 108 7.33 -9.38 -0.02
C GLU A 108 8.72 -9.19 0.61
N GLU A 109 9.75 -9.01 -0.21
CA GLU A 109 11.12 -8.78 0.26
C GLU A 109 11.18 -7.52 1.13
N PHE A 110 10.67 -6.40 0.63
CA PHE A 110 10.58 -5.15 1.40
C PHE A 110 9.79 -5.31 2.70
N ILE A 111 8.66 -6.02 2.64
CA ILE A 111 7.77 -6.19 3.80
C ILE A 111 8.45 -7.00 4.89
N MET A 112 9.26 -7.99 4.52
CA MET A 112 9.88 -8.93 5.45
C MET A 112 11.31 -8.55 5.86
N GLU A 113 11.96 -7.66 5.12
CA GLU A 113 13.33 -7.21 5.38
C GLU A 113 13.50 -6.64 6.82
N PRO A 114 14.57 -7.03 7.54
CA PRO A 114 14.84 -6.55 8.90
C PRO A 114 15.75 -5.30 8.95
N ASN A 115 16.31 -4.87 7.82
CA ASN A 115 17.32 -3.81 7.78
C ASN A 115 16.73 -2.44 8.16
N PRO A 116 17.47 -1.63 8.92
CA PRO A 116 17.04 -0.27 9.25
C PRO A 116 17.12 0.63 8.01
N HIS A 117 16.07 1.42 7.76
CA HIS A 117 16.03 2.41 6.69
C HIS A 117 15.98 3.81 7.30
N LYS A 118 16.57 4.78 6.61
CA LYS A 118 16.37 6.19 6.93
C LYS A 118 15.05 6.63 6.30
N ALA A 119 14.12 7.14 7.12
CA ALA A 119 12.90 7.75 6.59
C ALA A 119 13.22 8.96 5.71
N ALA A 120 12.41 9.17 4.69
CA ALA A 120 12.42 10.42 3.94
C ALA A 120 11.96 11.57 4.84
N ASP A 121 12.41 12.80 4.58
CA ASP A 121 12.12 13.95 5.44
C ASP A 121 10.62 14.20 5.63
N ILE A 122 9.80 13.89 4.61
CA ILE A 122 8.34 14.02 4.64
C ILE A 122 7.65 13.05 5.62
N SER A 123 8.33 11.98 6.01
CA SER A 123 7.81 10.95 6.91
C SER A 123 8.71 10.73 8.13
N ALA A 124 9.76 11.53 8.32
CA ALA A 124 10.57 11.46 9.52
C ALA A 124 9.74 11.92 10.74
N PRO A 125 9.63 11.12 11.80
CA PRO A 125 8.87 11.50 12.98
C PRO A 125 9.53 12.67 13.70
N THR A 126 8.75 13.70 13.99
CA THR A 126 9.22 14.92 14.66
C THR A 126 9.16 14.81 16.18
N GLY A 127 8.34 13.89 16.68
CA GLY A 127 7.96 13.80 18.09
C GLY A 127 7.02 14.91 18.54
N PHE A 128 6.43 15.70 17.63
CA PHE A 128 5.48 16.76 17.96
C PHE A 128 4.18 16.17 18.51
N ILE A 129 3.65 15.13 17.87
CA ILE A 129 2.47 14.40 18.34
C ILE A 129 2.89 13.48 19.51
N LYS A 130 2.19 13.57 20.64
CA LYS A 130 2.59 12.92 21.89
C LYS A 130 1.71 11.72 22.23
N GLY A 131 2.34 10.66 22.75
CA GLY A 131 1.65 9.51 23.32
C GLY A 131 0.56 8.94 22.40
N LYS A 132 -0.61 8.71 22.99
CA LYS A 132 -1.78 8.12 22.33
C LYS A 132 -2.34 8.95 21.17
N ASP A 133 -2.04 10.25 21.08
CA ASP A 133 -2.49 11.07 19.95
C ASP A 133 -1.88 10.61 18.60
N ASN A 134 -0.72 9.96 18.64
CA ASN A 134 -0.14 9.31 17.46
C ASN A 134 -1.07 8.22 16.91
N LEU A 135 -1.66 7.42 17.80
CA LEU A 135 -2.63 6.39 17.41
C LEU A 135 -3.88 7.01 16.80
N THR A 136 -4.43 8.07 17.43
CA THR A 136 -5.59 8.80 16.89
C THR A 136 -5.33 9.29 15.47
N PHE A 137 -4.14 9.84 15.21
CA PHE A 137 -3.76 10.35 13.90
C PHE A 137 -3.64 9.24 12.85
N PHE A 138 -2.97 8.13 13.20
CA PHE A 138 -2.89 6.93 12.34
C PHE A 138 -4.28 6.39 12.01
N LEU A 139 -5.15 6.23 13.02
CA LEU A 139 -6.49 5.67 12.85
C LEU A 139 -7.36 6.51 11.90
N ARG A 140 -7.25 7.84 11.98
CA ARG A 140 -7.97 8.73 11.07
C ARG A 140 -7.56 8.52 9.61
N GLY A 141 -6.26 8.45 9.33
CA GLY A 141 -5.77 8.18 7.97
C GLY A 141 -6.19 6.80 7.45
N ARG A 142 -6.13 5.79 8.33
CA ARG A 142 -6.54 4.43 7.99
C ARG A 142 -8.04 4.32 7.72
N GLU A 143 -8.88 4.99 8.50
CA GLU A 143 -10.33 5.04 8.28
C GLU A 143 -10.67 5.71 6.94
N GLN A 144 -9.99 6.81 6.59
CA GLN A 144 -10.15 7.47 5.31
C GLN A 144 -9.84 6.52 4.15
N THR A 145 -8.72 5.80 4.24
CA THR A 145 -8.32 4.80 3.25
C THR A 145 -9.33 3.67 3.13
N LEU A 146 -9.76 3.06 4.24
CA LEU A 146 -10.75 1.97 4.26
C LEU A 146 -12.11 2.41 3.68
N THR A 147 -12.57 3.62 4.05
CA THR A 147 -13.82 4.19 3.54
C THR A 147 -13.74 4.46 2.04
N PHE A 148 -12.62 5.00 1.58
CA PHE A 148 -12.39 5.25 0.17
C PHE A 148 -12.41 3.96 -0.65
N ILE A 149 -11.65 2.95 -0.22
CA ILE A 149 -11.57 1.65 -0.90
C ILE A 149 -12.93 0.97 -0.95
N SER A 150 -13.66 0.93 0.18
CA SER A 150 -14.96 0.25 0.24
C SER A 150 -15.99 0.87 -0.72
N LYS A 151 -15.97 2.19 -0.91
CA LYS A 151 -16.87 2.91 -1.82
C LYS A 151 -16.38 3.02 -3.26
N SER A 152 -15.10 2.75 -3.51
CA SER A 152 -14.51 2.90 -4.85
C SER A 152 -14.93 1.74 -5.77
N GLU A 153 -15.24 2.10 -7.02
CA GLU A 153 -15.42 1.18 -8.16
C GLU A 153 -14.22 1.23 -9.12
N ALA A 154 -13.19 2.02 -8.80
CA ALA A 154 -12.03 2.19 -9.66
C ALA A 154 -11.20 0.91 -9.75
N ASP A 155 -10.70 0.59 -10.95
CA ASP A 155 -9.76 -0.49 -11.15
C ASP A 155 -8.35 -0.09 -10.68
N MET A 156 -8.00 -0.49 -9.45
CA MET A 156 -6.71 -0.15 -8.84
C MET A 156 -5.50 -0.81 -9.54
N ARG A 157 -5.72 -1.78 -10.44
CA ARG A 157 -4.64 -2.37 -11.25
C ARG A 157 -4.38 -1.61 -12.54
N ALA A 158 -5.36 -0.83 -13.01
CA ALA A 158 -5.23 0.02 -14.19
C ALA A 158 -4.79 1.47 -13.87
N LEU A 159 -4.70 1.84 -12.59
CA LEU A 159 -4.31 3.19 -12.15
C LEU A 159 -2.91 3.17 -11.55
N PHE A 160 -2.06 4.13 -11.93
CA PHE A 160 -0.64 4.15 -11.61
C PHE A 160 -0.20 5.44 -10.95
N GLU A 161 0.89 5.36 -10.17
CA GLU A 161 1.54 6.54 -9.61
C GLU A 161 2.17 7.42 -10.70
N PHE A 162 2.23 8.73 -10.47
CA PHE A 162 2.88 9.68 -11.39
C PHE A 162 4.38 9.80 -11.14
N THR A 163 5.12 8.72 -11.33
CA THR A 163 6.57 8.68 -11.04
C THR A 163 7.45 8.60 -12.28
N GLY A 164 6.89 8.21 -13.44
CA GLY A 164 7.63 8.11 -14.70
C GLY A 164 8.78 7.08 -14.67
N THR A 165 8.69 6.05 -13.82
CA THR A 165 9.72 5.02 -13.66
C THR A 165 9.60 3.91 -14.71
N PRO A 166 10.70 3.19 -15.03
CA PRO A 166 10.65 2.00 -15.89
C PRO A 166 9.77 0.87 -15.33
N ASP A 167 9.69 0.79 -14.00
CA ASP A 167 8.87 -0.15 -13.25
C ASP A 167 7.73 0.61 -12.54
N PRO A 168 6.63 0.97 -13.24
CA PRO A 168 5.56 1.77 -12.66
C PRO A 168 4.74 0.94 -11.66
N ARG A 169 4.34 1.56 -10.55
CA ARG A 169 3.54 0.93 -9.49
C ARG A 169 2.07 1.31 -9.63
N ASN A 170 1.18 0.31 -9.62
CA ASN A 170 -0.26 0.55 -9.65
C ASN A 170 -0.83 0.82 -8.24
N MET A 171 -2.06 1.34 -8.17
CA MET A 171 -2.70 1.70 -6.90
C MET A 171 -2.94 0.48 -6.00
N HIS A 172 -3.18 -0.71 -6.56
CA HIS A 172 -3.28 -1.93 -5.75
C HIS A 172 -1.95 -2.24 -5.05
N GLN A 173 -0.83 -2.03 -5.74
CA GLN A 173 0.50 -2.23 -5.18
C GLN A 173 0.89 -1.14 -4.17
N VAL A 174 0.42 0.09 -4.34
CA VAL A 174 0.52 1.12 -3.29
C VAL A 174 -0.16 0.64 -2.00
N LEU A 175 -1.33 0.01 -2.12
CA LEU A 175 -2.04 -0.56 -0.96
C LEU A 175 -1.24 -1.71 -0.34
N ILE A 176 -0.65 -2.60 -1.16
CA ILE A 176 0.26 -3.67 -0.69
C ILE A 176 1.38 -3.09 0.18
N TYR A 177 2.03 -2.05 -0.32
CA TYR A 177 3.05 -1.33 0.45
C TYR A 177 2.50 -0.77 1.76
N GLN A 178 1.30 -0.20 1.75
CA GLN A 178 0.73 0.45 2.93
C GLN A 178 0.50 -0.51 4.10
N TRP A 179 -0.17 -1.64 3.88
CA TRP A 179 -0.36 -2.61 4.97
C TRP A 179 0.96 -3.31 5.31
N GLY A 180 1.79 -3.65 4.32
CA GLY A 180 3.06 -4.33 4.55
C GLY A 180 4.08 -3.48 5.32
N HIS A 181 4.10 -2.18 5.07
CA HIS A 181 4.87 -1.21 5.86
C HIS A 181 4.39 -1.17 7.31
N THR A 182 3.08 -1.27 7.53
CA THR A 182 2.52 -1.37 8.88
C THR A 182 3.01 -2.63 9.58
N ASP A 183 3.00 -3.79 8.92
CA ASP A 183 3.55 -5.04 9.48
C ASP A 183 5.04 -4.92 9.86
N ARG A 184 5.84 -4.26 9.01
CA ARG A 184 7.24 -3.99 9.31
C ARG A 184 7.41 -3.17 10.58
N HIS A 185 6.62 -2.11 10.76
CA HIS A 185 6.70 -1.27 11.96
C HIS A 185 6.04 -1.88 13.20
N LEU A 186 5.07 -2.80 13.04
CA LEU A 186 4.60 -3.63 14.14
C LEU A 186 5.72 -4.50 14.71
N ARG A 187 6.53 -5.13 13.86
CA ARG A 187 7.74 -5.86 14.31
C ARG A 187 8.72 -4.94 15.04
N GLN A 188 8.86 -3.68 14.61
CA GLN A 188 9.67 -2.70 15.31
C GLN A 188 9.11 -2.34 16.69
N ILE A 189 7.79 -2.14 16.82
CA ILE A 189 7.13 -1.89 18.11
C ILE A 189 7.36 -3.07 19.07
N LEU A 190 7.15 -4.30 18.60
CA LEU A 190 7.39 -5.50 19.39
C LEU A 190 8.84 -5.61 19.87
N LYS A 191 9.80 -5.24 19.01
CA LYS A 191 11.22 -5.17 19.41
C LYS A 191 11.45 -4.17 20.53
N VAL A 192 10.88 -2.96 20.45
CA VAL A 192 10.99 -1.94 21.52
C VAL A 192 10.41 -2.47 22.83
N LYS A 193 9.23 -3.10 22.80
CA LYS A 193 8.57 -3.67 23.99
C LYS A 193 9.36 -4.83 24.61
N SER A 194 10.17 -5.53 23.82
CA SER A 194 11.04 -6.62 24.29
C SER A 194 12.34 -6.15 24.94
N HIS A 195 12.65 -4.85 24.87
CA HIS A 195 13.90 -4.31 25.41
C HIS A 195 13.94 -4.47 26.95
N PRO A 196 15.07 -4.92 27.55
CA PRO A 196 15.15 -5.19 29.00
C PRO A 196 14.80 -3.99 29.89
N SER A 197 15.10 -2.78 29.43
CA SER A 197 14.81 -1.52 30.13
C SER A 197 13.44 -0.92 29.81
N TYR A 198 12.61 -1.59 29.00
CA TYR A 198 11.27 -1.10 28.68
C TYR A 198 10.41 -1.04 29.95
N PRO A 199 9.67 0.05 30.22
CA PRO A 199 8.82 0.15 31.41
C PRO A 199 7.74 -0.93 31.41
N LYS A 200 7.58 -1.63 32.54
CA LYS A 200 6.59 -2.70 32.72
C LYS A 200 5.26 -2.18 33.22
#